data_AF-A0A2U1KJW8-F1
#
_entry.id   AF-A0A2U1KJW8-F1
#
_cell.length_a   1.000
_cell.length_b   1.000
_cell.length_c   1.000
_cell.angle_alpha   90.00
_cell.angle_beta   90.00
_cell.angle_gamma   90.00
#
_symmetry.space_group_name_H-M   'P 1'
#
loop_
_entity.id
_entity.type
_entity.pdbx_description
1 polymer ?
#
loop_
_entity_poly.entity_id
_entity_poly.type
_entity_poly.pdbx_seq_one_letter_code
_entity_poly.pdbx_strand_id
1 'polypeptide(L)'
;MGFGDTCQCFMKFHVDNLATQTKTIIGYNLKPTPWHDFPAKTFNNETKIARASKIIQCSYFSCGARSQTNQIPFTQKSEKCPSYFRWIHHDLEPWYDTRISYAQLMEVKNFASFRVVIIGGKLYVEYYYDCVQSRAMFTIWGLLQLLKRYPGKIPDVDLMFDCMDKPLIERNESTTPVPIFRYCTTPNHYDIPFPDWSFWGWPEINLGPWEEEFKSIKDGSRKQRWRKKYPYAYWKGNPVVSPIRETLLECNNTEQWGALIMRQNWTQEILDGFKQSKLSTQCNYR
;
A
#
# COMPACT_ATOMS: atom_id res chain seq x y z
N MET A 1 -8.28 -0.72 45.48
CA MET A 1 -6.90 -0.71 44.94
C MET A 1 -6.96 -1.40 43.59
N GLY A 2 -7.10 -0.61 42.54
CA GLY A 2 -7.57 -1.06 41.22
C GLY A 2 -6.45 -1.37 40.25
N PHE A 3 -6.65 -2.42 39.46
CA PHE A 3 -5.81 -2.96 38.38
C PHE A 3 -5.60 -2.00 37.17
N GLY A 4 -5.63 -0.67 37.36
CA GLY A 4 -5.53 0.33 36.29
C GLY A 4 -4.10 0.73 35.91
N ASP A 5 -3.18 0.75 36.87
CA ASP A 5 -1.86 1.39 36.67
C ASP A 5 -0.81 0.49 35.99
N THR A 6 -1.00 -0.83 36.01
CA THR A 6 -0.03 -1.78 35.43
C THR A 6 -0.06 -1.82 33.90
N CYS A 7 -1.22 -1.61 33.27
CA CYS A 7 -1.32 -1.65 31.80
C CYS A 7 -0.70 -0.41 31.14
N GLN A 8 -0.83 0.76 31.78
CA GLN A 8 -0.31 2.03 31.26
C GLN A 8 1.22 2.10 31.38
N CYS A 9 1.79 1.58 32.47
CA CYS A 9 3.24 1.46 32.65
C CYS A 9 3.87 0.45 31.68
N PHE A 10 3.26 -0.73 31.47
CA PHE A 10 3.78 -1.72 30.52
C PHE A 10 3.82 -1.21 29.07
N MET A 11 2.79 -0.47 28.63
CA MET A 11 2.76 0.12 27.29
C MET A 11 3.83 1.21 27.11
N LYS A 12 4.00 2.08 28.11
CA LYS A 12 5.01 3.14 28.06
C LYS A 12 6.43 2.55 27.96
N PHE A 13 6.69 1.48 28.70
CA PHE A 13 7.98 0.77 28.67
C PHE A 13 8.26 0.12 27.31
N HIS A 14 7.24 -0.45 26.65
CA HIS A 14 7.40 -1.04 25.31
C HIS A 14 7.58 0.01 24.20
N VAL A 15 6.86 1.14 24.29
CA VAL A 15 7.05 2.29 23.40
C VAL A 15 8.45 2.86 23.55
N ASP A 16 8.93 3.04 24.79
CA ASP A 16 10.27 3.54 25.08
C ASP A 16 11.35 2.56 24.58
N ASN A 17 11.16 1.26 24.78
CA ASN A 17 12.08 0.24 24.30
C ASN A 17 12.12 0.19 22.76
N LEU A 18 10.96 0.25 22.09
CA LEU A 18 10.91 0.32 20.63
C LEU A 18 11.55 1.62 20.11
N ALA A 19 11.24 2.76 20.71
CA ALA A 19 11.77 4.07 20.30
C ALA A 19 13.29 4.22 20.50
N THR A 20 13.85 3.52 21.49
CA THR A 20 15.29 3.49 21.81
C THR A 20 16.06 2.45 21.00
N GLN A 21 15.47 1.27 20.73
CA GLN A 21 16.10 0.23 19.90
C GLN A 21 16.03 0.52 18.39
N THR A 22 15.05 1.31 17.94
CA THR A 22 14.89 1.64 16.52
C THR A 22 15.63 2.94 16.16
N LYS A 23 16.67 2.85 15.32
CA LYS A 23 17.42 4.02 14.80
C LYS A 23 16.50 5.02 14.09
N THR A 24 15.46 4.53 13.41
CA THR A 24 14.46 5.35 12.72
C THR A 24 13.08 4.86 13.10
N ILE A 25 12.31 5.64 13.87
CA ILE A 25 10.89 5.33 14.09
C ILE A 25 10.17 5.67 12.79
N ILE A 26 9.87 4.66 11.97
CA ILE A 26 8.94 4.77 10.84
C ILE A 26 9.35 5.91 9.87
N GLY A 27 10.60 5.92 9.43
CA GLY A 27 11.09 6.91 8.45
C GLY A 27 11.33 8.34 8.95
N TYR A 28 11.22 8.60 10.25
CA TYR A 28 11.26 9.95 10.87
C TYR A 28 12.45 10.87 10.48
N ASN A 29 13.59 10.32 10.07
CA ASN A 29 14.77 11.09 9.65
C ASN A 29 15.23 10.75 8.24
N LEU A 30 14.36 10.15 7.43
CA LEU A 30 14.71 9.76 6.07
C LEU A 30 14.40 10.90 5.12
N LYS A 31 15.27 11.05 4.12
CA LYS A 31 15.02 11.95 3.00
C LYS A 31 14.06 11.25 2.02
N PRO A 32 13.28 12.01 1.24
CA PRO A 32 12.60 11.48 0.06
C PRO A 32 13.57 10.71 -0.84
N THR A 33 13.03 9.80 -1.64
CA THR A 33 13.81 9.09 -2.66
C THR A 33 14.36 10.06 -3.71
N PRO A 34 15.63 9.95 -4.14
CA PRO A 34 16.22 10.82 -5.15
C PRO A 34 15.50 10.82 -6.52
N TRP A 35 14.80 9.73 -6.85
CA TRP A 35 14.07 9.56 -8.11
C TRP A 35 12.60 9.99 -8.05
N HIS A 36 12.10 10.36 -6.86
CA HIS A 36 10.73 10.85 -6.70
C HIS A 36 10.65 11.86 -5.56
N ASP A 37 10.55 13.13 -5.92
CA ASP A 37 10.41 14.21 -4.96
C ASP A 37 8.99 14.30 -4.43
N PHE A 38 8.87 14.33 -3.11
CA PHE A 38 7.62 14.64 -2.42
C PHE A 38 7.92 15.48 -1.17
N PRO A 39 6.95 16.29 -0.70
CA PRO A 39 7.15 17.11 0.48
C PRO A 39 7.55 16.26 1.69
N ALA A 40 8.66 16.63 2.32
CA ALA A 40 9.08 15.99 3.56
C ALA A 40 7.99 16.15 4.62
N LYS A 41 7.79 15.11 5.44
CA LYS A 41 6.82 15.14 6.53
C LYS A 41 7.17 16.31 7.48
N THR A 42 6.29 17.30 7.55
CA THR A 42 6.43 18.42 8.49
C THR A 42 5.88 18.01 9.84
N PHE A 43 6.70 18.06 10.89
CA PHE A 43 6.27 17.71 12.24
C PHE A 43 6.33 18.93 13.16
N ASN A 44 5.22 19.26 13.83
CA ASN A 44 5.21 20.22 14.95
C ASN A 44 6.12 19.70 16.07
N ASN A 45 6.89 20.56 16.75
CA ASN A 45 7.95 20.32 17.80
C ASN A 45 7.71 19.30 18.95
N GLU A 46 6.91 18.25 18.77
CA GLU A 46 6.75 17.13 19.70
C GLU A 46 7.98 16.21 19.76
N THR A 47 8.22 15.61 20.92
CA THR A 47 9.35 14.70 21.14
C THR A 47 9.13 13.36 20.44
N LYS A 48 10.24 12.67 20.08
CA LYS A 48 10.25 11.35 19.43
C LYS A 48 9.34 10.32 20.15
N ILE A 49 9.32 10.36 21.48
CA ILE A 49 8.55 9.47 22.36
C ILE A 49 7.05 9.80 22.32
N ALA A 50 6.68 11.07 22.44
CA ALA A 50 5.28 11.51 22.38
C ALA A 50 4.62 11.19 21.02
N ARG A 51 5.41 11.13 19.95
CA ARG A 51 4.93 10.74 18.62
C ARG A 51 4.85 9.23 18.45
N ALA A 52 5.86 8.48 18.94
CA ALA A 52 5.81 7.02 18.95
C ALA A 52 4.59 6.51 19.73
N SER A 53 4.26 7.14 20.85
CA SER A 53 3.08 6.80 21.63
C SER A 53 1.78 7.11 20.88
N LYS A 54 1.67 8.25 20.18
CA LYS A 54 0.50 8.56 19.34
C LYS A 54 0.30 7.57 18.19
N ILE A 55 1.38 7.18 17.50
CA ILE A 55 1.30 6.20 16.40
C ILE A 55 0.89 4.83 16.92
N ILE A 56 1.45 4.40 18.06
CA ILE A 56 1.09 3.14 18.71
C ILE A 56 -0.35 3.19 19.24
N GLN A 57 -0.77 4.33 19.81
CA GLN A 57 -2.15 4.54 20.24
C GLN A 57 -3.14 4.45 19.06
N CYS A 58 -2.86 5.10 17.93
CA CYS A 58 -3.71 5.03 16.75
C CYS A 58 -3.69 3.65 16.06
N SER A 59 -2.65 2.84 16.20
CA SER A 59 -2.60 1.50 15.60
C SER A 59 -3.22 0.42 16.49
N TYR A 60 -3.06 0.51 17.82
CA TYR A 60 -3.65 -0.47 18.76
C TYR A 60 -5.08 -0.14 19.20
N PHE A 61 -5.45 1.13 19.35
CA PHE A 61 -6.80 1.51 19.84
C PHE A 61 -7.83 1.78 18.72
N SER A 62 -7.41 1.89 17.46
CA SER A 62 -8.34 1.99 16.31
C SER A 62 -8.85 0.62 15.85
N CYS A 63 -8.16 -0.47 16.23
CA CYS A 63 -8.75 -1.79 16.16
C CYS A 63 -9.81 -1.90 17.24
N GLY A 64 -11.06 -1.55 16.90
CA GLY A 64 -12.20 -1.91 17.72
C GLY A 64 -12.09 -3.40 18.06
N ALA A 65 -12.29 -3.74 19.34
CA ALA A 65 -12.22 -5.10 19.87
C ALA A 65 -13.36 -6.01 19.35
N ARG A 66 -13.56 -6.07 18.04
CA ARG A 66 -14.18 -7.18 17.33
C ARG A 66 -13.08 -7.99 16.68
N SER A 67 -12.24 -8.61 17.52
CA SER A 67 -11.64 -9.87 17.14
C SER A 67 -12.77 -10.89 17.09
N GLN A 68 -13.52 -10.89 15.98
CA GLN A 68 -14.13 -12.15 15.58
C GLN A 68 -12.96 -13.04 15.19
N THR A 69 -12.52 -13.87 16.13
CA THR A 69 -11.74 -15.09 15.89
C THR A 69 -12.57 -16.11 15.10
N ASN A 70 -13.42 -15.66 14.19
CA ASN A 70 -13.81 -16.46 13.06
C ASN A 70 -12.58 -16.50 12.18
N GLN A 71 -11.69 -17.46 12.43
CA GLN A 71 -10.90 -18.03 11.36
C GLN A 71 -11.91 -18.31 10.26
N ILE A 72 -12.04 -17.43 9.26
CA ILE A 72 -12.81 -17.75 8.06
C ILE A 72 -12.09 -18.99 7.54
N PRO A 73 -12.68 -20.19 7.68
CA PRO A 73 -12.05 -21.37 7.12
C PRO A 73 -11.97 -21.04 5.64
N PHE A 74 -10.80 -21.21 5.04
CA PHE A 74 -10.67 -21.05 3.60
C PHE A 74 -11.49 -22.19 2.96
N THR A 75 -12.80 -22.02 2.87
CA THR A 75 -13.73 -22.88 2.15
C THR A 75 -13.58 -22.55 0.69
N GLN A 76 -12.46 -23.02 0.13
CA GLN A 76 -12.37 -23.78 -1.10
C GLN A 76 -10.87 -24.02 -1.31
N LYS A 77 -10.43 -25.26 -1.04
CA LYS A 77 -9.22 -25.79 -1.65
C LYS A 77 -9.47 -25.80 -3.16
N SER A 78 -9.21 -24.69 -3.83
CA SER A 78 -8.89 -24.77 -5.25
C SER A 78 -7.61 -25.58 -5.33
N GLU A 79 -7.67 -26.80 -5.85
CA GLU A 79 -6.48 -27.65 -6.01
C GLU A 79 -5.45 -27.02 -6.96
N LYS A 80 -5.85 -26.02 -7.74
CA LYS A 80 -4.99 -25.33 -8.71
C LYS A 80 -4.83 -23.85 -8.33
N CYS A 81 -3.59 -23.37 -8.33
CA CYS A 81 -3.32 -21.94 -8.26
C CYS A 81 -4.02 -21.21 -9.41
N PRO A 82 -4.75 -20.12 -9.14
CA PRO A 82 -5.37 -19.32 -10.18
C PRO A 82 -4.40 -18.90 -11.29
N SER A 83 -4.86 -18.89 -12.55
CA SER A 83 -4.01 -18.66 -13.72
C SER A 83 -3.29 -17.31 -13.72
N TYR A 84 -3.82 -16.30 -13.05
CA TYR A 84 -3.17 -14.99 -12.94
C TYR A 84 -1.87 -15.04 -12.12
N PHE A 85 -1.64 -16.05 -11.28
CA PHE A 85 -0.36 -16.21 -10.59
C PHE A 85 0.77 -16.65 -11.53
N ARG A 86 0.49 -17.01 -12.79
CA ARG A 86 1.51 -17.27 -13.81
C ARG A 86 2.46 -16.09 -14.01
N TRP A 87 2.00 -14.87 -13.76
CA TRP A 87 2.80 -13.66 -13.91
C TRP A 87 3.98 -13.62 -12.95
N ILE A 88 3.89 -14.27 -11.77
CA ILE A 88 5.04 -14.41 -10.87
C ILE A 88 6.21 -15.10 -11.58
N HIS A 89 5.94 -16.11 -12.42
CA HIS A 89 6.99 -16.79 -13.18
C HIS A 89 7.58 -15.90 -14.27
N HIS A 90 6.75 -15.12 -14.96
CA HIS A 90 7.20 -14.15 -15.97
C HIS A 90 8.04 -13.03 -15.34
N ASP A 91 7.62 -12.50 -14.20
CA ASP A 91 8.28 -11.36 -13.55
C ASP A 91 9.63 -11.78 -12.93
N LEU A 92 9.78 -13.05 -12.55
CA LEU A 92 11.03 -13.63 -12.03
C LEU A 92 11.89 -14.33 -13.09
N GLU A 93 11.38 -14.49 -14.31
CA GLU A 93 12.08 -15.13 -15.44
C GLU A 93 13.49 -14.57 -15.68
N PRO A 94 13.76 -13.25 -15.58
CA PRO A 94 15.08 -12.69 -15.87
C PRO A 94 16.22 -13.28 -15.02
N TRP A 95 15.90 -13.84 -13.84
CA TRP A 95 16.88 -14.44 -12.93
C TRP A 95 16.74 -15.97 -12.82
N TYR A 96 16.00 -16.62 -13.73
CA TYR A 96 15.77 -18.06 -13.69
C TYR A 96 17.09 -18.85 -13.75
N ASP A 97 17.92 -18.56 -14.76
CA ASP A 97 19.20 -19.25 -14.98
C ASP A 97 20.34 -18.65 -14.16
N THR A 98 20.40 -17.31 -14.07
CA THR A 98 21.52 -16.58 -13.46
C THR A 98 21.44 -16.52 -11.93
N ARG A 99 20.26 -16.76 -11.36
CA ARG A 99 19.95 -16.54 -9.94
C ARG A 99 20.18 -15.08 -9.52
N ILE A 100 19.85 -14.78 -8.26
CA ILE A 100 20.05 -13.46 -7.67
C ILE A 100 21.23 -13.57 -6.70
N SER A 101 22.34 -12.92 -7.04
CA SER A 101 23.52 -12.84 -6.19
C SER A 101 23.38 -11.72 -5.14
N TYR A 102 24.15 -11.84 -4.06
CA TYR A 102 24.25 -10.77 -3.07
C TYR A 102 24.79 -9.46 -3.68
N ALA A 103 25.74 -9.54 -4.61
CA ALA A 103 26.28 -8.37 -5.30
C ALA A 103 25.18 -7.60 -6.07
N GLN A 104 24.33 -8.33 -6.82
CA GLN A 104 23.17 -7.73 -7.50
C GLN A 104 22.19 -7.11 -6.50
N LEU A 105 21.91 -7.76 -5.36
CA LEU A 105 21.06 -7.16 -4.31
C LEU A 105 21.64 -5.85 -3.77
N MET A 106 22.97 -5.79 -3.61
CA MET A 106 23.64 -4.56 -3.15
C MET A 106 23.63 -3.45 -4.21
N GLU A 107 23.58 -3.79 -5.50
CA GLU A 107 23.33 -2.80 -6.57
C GLU A 107 21.88 -2.28 -6.52
N VAL A 108 20.90 -3.18 -6.30
CA VAL A 108 19.48 -2.83 -6.20
C VAL A 108 19.22 -1.84 -5.07
N LYS A 109 20.02 -1.86 -4.01
CA LYS A 109 19.94 -0.93 -2.88
C LYS A 109 19.87 0.55 -3.32
N ASN A 110 20.56 0.91 -4.41
CA ASN A 110 20.58 2.29 -4.92
C ASN A 110 19.23 2.76 -5.46
N PHE A 111 18.29 1.84 -5.67
CA PHE A 111 16.96 2.07 -6.22
C PHE A 111 15.84 1.78 -5.21
N ALA A 112 16.19 1.31 -4.01
CA ALA A 112 15.25 0.83 -3.02
C ALA A 112 14.99 1.88 -1.93
N SER A 113 13.74 2.04 -1.53
CA SER A 113 13.36 2.82 -0.36
C SER A 113 13.64 2.09 0.95
N PHE A 114 13.51 0.75 0.97
CA PHE A 114 13.81 -0.07 2.14
C PHE A 114 14.13 -1.51 1.73
N ARG A 115 14.85 -2.21 2.61
CA ARG A 115 15.18 -3.62 2.52
C ARG A 115 14.36 -4.42 3.53
N VAL A 116 13.91 -5.59 3.10
CA VAL A 116 13.24 -6.58 3.94
C VAL A 116 14.07 -7.85 3.97
N VAL A 117 14.30 -8.37 5.17
CA VAL A 117 14.95 -9.66 5.38
C VAL A 117 14.06 -10.51 6.26
N ILE A 118 13.77 -11.74 5.83
CA ILE A 118 13.08 -12.75 6.63
C ILE A 118 14.08 -13.84 6.94
N ILE A 119 14.33 -14.12 8.22
CA ILE A 119 15.20 -15.23 8.66
C ILE A 119 14.53 -15.96 9.80
N GLY A 120 14.36 -17.28 9.67
CA GLY A 120 13.72 -18.12 10.68
C GLY A 120 12.31 -17.65 11.05
N GLY A 121 11.56 -17.14 10.07
CA GLY A 121 10.20 -16.60 10.26
C GLY A 121 10.14 -15.24 10.98
N LYS A 122 11.28 -14.58 11.21
CA LYS A 122 11.34 -13.22 11.78
C LYS A 122 11.58 -12.19 10.68
N LEU A 123 10.79 -11.11 10.70
CA LEU A 123 10.87 -10.00 9.75
C LEU A 123 11.81 -8.91 10.28
N TYR A 124 12.77 -8.52 9.46
CA TYR A 124 13.69 -7.40 9.69
C TYR A 124 13.53 -6.38 8.56
N VAL A 125 13.54 -5.10 8.91
CA VAL A 125 13.37 -4.02 7.93
C VAL A 125 14.43 -2.96 8.17
N GLU A 126 15.12 -2.59 7.10
CA GLU A 126 16.07 -1.47 7.08
C GLU A 126 15.57 -0.43 6.08
N TYR A 127 15.33 0.80 6.54
CA TYR A 127 14.88 1.88 5.67
C TYR A 127 16.05 2.71 5.15
N TYR A 128 16.01 3.05 3.86
CA TYR A 128 17.00 3.90 3.18
C TYR A 128 16.45 5.30 2.90
N TYR A 129 15.21 5.37 2.43
CA TYR A 129 14.51 6.61 2.10
C TYR A 129 13.09 6.62 2.68
N ASP A 130 12.52 7.82 2.81
CA ASP A 130 11.14 7.97 3.24
C ASP A 130 10.19 7.51 2.12
N CYS A 131 9.03 7.06 2.52
CA CYS A 131 7.94 6.71 1.63
C CYS A 131 6.82 7.72 1.74
N VAL A 132 6.16 7.98 0.61
CA VAL A 132 4.92 8.75 0.57
C VAL A 132 3.93 8.10 1.54
N GLN A 133 3.41 8.87 2.49
CA GLN A 133 2.29 8.46 3.34
C GLN A 133 2.56 7.12 4.08
N SER A 134 1.51 6.31 4.30
CA SER A 134 1.51 5.05 5.04
C SER A 134 1.97 3.83 4.24
N ARG A 135 2.47 4.01 3.01
CA ARG A 135 2.74 2.92 2.05
C ARG A 135 3.64 1.82 2.60
N ALA A 136 4.85 2.19 3.05
CA ALA A 136 5.80 1.20 3.58
C ALA A 136 5.26 0.48 4.82
N MET A 137 4.56 1.20 5.70
CA MET A 137 3.97 0.63 6.91
C MET A 137 2.96 -0.48 6.58
N PHE A 138 2.08 -0.25 5.60
CA PHE A 138 1.09 -1.24 5.19
C PHE A 138 1.70 -2.41 4.41
N THR A 139 2.75 -2.17 3.63
CA THR A 139 3.52 -3.25 2.99
C THR A 139 4.16 -4.18 4.02
N ILE A 140 4.78 -3.61 5.06
CA ILE A 140 5.35 -4.38 6.17
C ILE A 140 4.25 -5.11 6.95
N TRP A 141 3.11 -4.45 7.18
CA TRP A 141 1.95 -5.07 7.82
C TRP A 141 1.45 -6.29 7.03
N GLY A 142 1.41 -6.20 5.70
CA GLY A 142 1.07 -7.32 4.83
C GLY A 142 2.02 -8.51 4.96
N LEU A 143 3.33 -8.25 5.03
CA LEU A 143 4.34 -9.28 5.25
C LEU A 143 4.24 -9.92 6.64
N LEU A 144 3.95 -9.14 7.68
CA LEU A 144 3.68 -9.67 9.02
C LEU A 144 2.45 -10.58 9.03
N GLN A 145 1.39 -10.22 8.30
CA GLN A 145 0.22 -11.08 8.16
C GLN A 145 0.55 -12.37 7.39
N LEU A 146 1.38 -12.29 6.34
CA LEU A 146 1.86 -13.47 5.61
C LEU A 146 2.58 -14.45 6.55
N LEU A 147 3.52 -13.95 7.37
CA LEU A 147 4.27 -14.75 8.34
C LEU A 147 3.37 -15.36 9.41
N LYS A 148 2.41 -14.58 9.93
CA LYS A 148 1.43 -15.07 10.92
C LYS A 148 0.51 -16.14 10.34
N ARG A 149 0.13 -16.00 9.07
CA ARG A 149 -0.78 -16.93 8.38
C ARG A 149 -0.10 -18.24 7.99
N TYR A 150 1.19 -18.20 7.66
CA TYR A 150 1.95 -19.36 7.19
C TYR A 150 3.24 -19.57 8.00
N PRO A 151 3.13 -19.82 9.32
CA PRO A 151 4.29 -20.01 10.18
C PRO A 151 5.14 -21.20 9.70
N GLY A 152 6.45 -21.00 9.59
CA GLY A 152 7.41 -22.03 9.16
C GLY A 152 7.36 -22.42 7.67
N LYS A 153 6.50 -21.78 6.86
CA LYS A 153 6.41 -22.05 5.41
C LYS A 153 7.06 -20.97 4.54
N ILE A 154 7.31 -19.80 5.09
CA ILE A 154 7.99 -18.71 4.38
C ILE A 154 9.50 -18.95 4.51
N PRO A 155 10.23 -19.09 3.40
CA PRO A 155 11.67 -19.31 3.44
C PRO A 155 12.41 -18.06 3.91
N ASP A 156 13.67 -18.26 4.28
CA ASP A 156 14.59 -17.14 4.46
C ASP A 156 14.76 -16.41 3.13
N VAL A 157 14.58 -15.09 3.14
CA VAL A 157 14.58 -14.27 1.91
C VAL A 157 15.06 -12.86 2.19
N ASP A 158 15.73 -12.27 1.20
CA ASP A 158 16.26 -10.91 1.21
C ASP A 158 15.73 -10.15 -0.01
N LEU A 159 15.02 -9.06 0.25
CA LEU A 159 14.20 -8.35 -0.74
C LEU A 159 14.49 -6.86 -0.67
N MET A 160 14.59 -6.22 -1.83
CA MET A 160 14.67 -4.77 -1.96
C MET A 160 13.34 -4.23 -2.47
N PHE A 161 12.85 -3.17 -1.84
CA PHE A 161 11.52 -2.61 -2.12
C PHE A 161 11.61 -1.11 -2.39
N ASP A 162 10.92 -0.65 -3.43
CA ASP A 162 10.66 0.77 -3.62
C ASP A 162 9.16 1.10 -3.57
N CYS A 163 8.83 2.16 -2.84
CA CYS A 163 7.46 2.50 -2.49
C CYS A 163 6.81 3.59 -3.37
N MET A 164 7.44 3.93 -4.51
CA MET A 164 6.96 4.97 -5.42
C MET A 164 6.08 4.38 -6.55
N ASP A 165 5.26 5.23 -7.16
CA ASP A 165 4.16 4.80 -8.05
C ASP A 165 4.61 4.24 -9.40
N LYS A 166 5.67 4.78 -9.98
CA LYS A 166 6.09 4.46 -11.35
C LYS A 166 7.10 3.30 -11.35
N PRO A 167 7.05 2.40 -12.33
CA PRO A 167 8.13 1.45 -12.60
C PRO A 167 9.44 2.18 -12.87
N LEU A 168 10.57 1.51 -12.63
CA LEU A 168 11.87 2.16 -12.59
C LEU A 168 12.89 1.53 -13.54
N ILE A 169 12.90 0.20 -13.66
CA ILE A 169 13.97 -0.51 -14.37
C ILE A 169 13.47 -0.92 -15.75
N GLU A 170 13.79 -0.12 -16.76
CA GLU A 170 13.42 -0.39 -18.16
C GLU A 170 14.10 -1.63 -18.74
N ARG A 171 13.34 -2.39 -19.55
CA ARG A 171 13.82 -3.54 -20.31
C ARG A 171 14.45 -3.10 -21.62
N ASN A 172 15.74 -2.79 -21.58
CA ASN A 172 16.55 -2.44 -22.74
C ASN A 172 17.76 -3.39 -22.86
N GLU A 173 18.37 -3.52 -24.05
CA GLU A 173 19.50 -4.42 -24.30
C GLU A 173 20.72 -4.14 -23.41
N SER A 174 20.89 -2.88 -22.99
CA SER A 174 22.00 -2.44 -22.13
C SER A 174 21.68 -2.50 -20.63
N THR A 175 20.44 -2.82 -20.24
CA THR A 175 20.02 -2.82 -18.84
C THR A 175 20.14 -4.21 -18.24
N THR A 176 21.01 -4.35 -17.23
CA THR A 176 21.05 -5.57 -16.42
C THR A 176 19.80 -5.65 -15.55
N PRO A 177 19.06 -6.78 -15.56
CA PRO A 177 17.89 -6.95 -14.70
C PRO A 177 18.28 -6.91 -13.21
N VAL A 178 17.62 -6.04 -12.44
CA VAL A 178 17.75 -5.97 -10.97
C VAL A 178 16.43 -6.33 -10.26
N PRO A 179 16.44 -7.23 -9.25
CA PRO A 179 15.22 -7.74 -8.62
C PRO A 179 14.70 -6.75 -7.56
N ILE A 180 13.90 -5.78 -8.01
CA ILE A 180 13.27 -4.78 -7.15
C ILE A 180 11.76 -4.97 -7.08
N PHE A 181 11.20 -4.96 -5.87
CA PHE A 181 9.77 -5.03 -5.64
C PHE A 181 9.13 -3.65 -5.64
N ARG A 182 8.00 -3.53 -6.35
CA ARG A 182 7.21 -2.29 -6.47
C ARG A 182 5.73 -2.61 -6.56
N TYR A 183 4.89 -1.58 -6.50
CA TYR A 183 3.43 -1.76 -6.58
C TYR A 183 2.90 -1.83 -8.02
N CYS A 184 3.67 -1.35 -9.00
CA CYS A 184 3.30 -1.29 -10.40
C CYS A 184 4.48 -1.73 -11.28
N THR A 185 4.18 -2.33 -12.43
CA THR A 185 5.14 -2.67 -13.50
C THR A 185 4.48 -2.51 -14.87
N THR A 186 5.25 -2.59 -15.96
CA THR A 186 4.73 -2.74 -17.32
C THR A 186 5.51 -3.83 -18.06
N PRO A 187 5.05 -4.30 -19.24
CA PRO A 187 5.82 -5.25 -20.05
C PRO A 187 7.24 -4.78 -20.40
N ASN A 188 7.50 -3.47 -20.33
CA ASN A 188 8.78 -2.86 -20.64
C ASN A 188 9.65 -2.64 -19.39
N HIS A 189 9.30 -3.22 -18.24
CA HIS A 189 10.04 -3.04 -17.00
C HIS A 189 10.37 -4.36 -16.30
N TYR A 190 11.52 -4.43 -15.62
CA TYR A 190 11.96 -5.58 -14.83
C TYR A 190 11.42 -5.56 -13.39
N ASP A 191 10.78 -4.48 -12.97
CA ASP A 191 10.21 -4.33 -11.62
C ASP A 191 9.22 -5.46 -11.31
N ILE A 192 9.36 -6.08 -10.14
CA ILE A 192 8.54 -7.21 -9.68
C ILE A 192 7.31 -6.65 -8.94
N PRO A 193 6.09 -6.86 -9.46
CA PRO A 193 4.89 -6.33 -8.83
C PRO A 193 4.58 -7.06 -7.52
N PHE A 194 4.31 -6.29 -6.48
CA PHE A 194 3.86 -6.74 -5.16
C PHE A 194 2.44 -6.23 -4.90
N PRO A 195 1.60 -6.98 -4.15
CA PRO A 195 0.28 -6.48 -3.76
C PRO A 195 0.35 -5.10 -3.13
N ASP A 196 -0.43 -4.17 -3.67
CA ASP A 196 -0.38 -2.77 -3.28
C ASP A 196 -0.73 -2.54 -1.80
N TRP A 197 -0.16 -1.50 -1.20
CA TRP A 197 -0.42 -1.16 0.21
C TRP A 197 -1.92 -0.92 0.46
N SER A 198 -2.62 -0.44 -0.56
CA SER A 198 -4.05 -0.12 -0.52
C SER A 198 -4.96 -1.32 -0.24
N PHE A 199 -4.48 -2.56 -0.36
CA PHE A 199 -5.25 -3.74 0.09
C PHE A 199 -5.58 -3.69 1.59
N TRP A 200 -4.70 -3.08 2.39
CA TRP A 200 -4.90 -2.87 3.83
C TRP A 200 -5.54 -1.52 4.16
N GLY A 201 -5.78 -0.70 3.14
CA GLY A 201 -6.40 0.60 3.24
C GLY A 201 -5.46 1.74 2.90
N TRP A 202 -6.04 2.93 2.82
CA TRP A 202 -5.33 4.17 2.55
C TRP A 202 -5.95 5.29 3.42
N PRO A 203 -5.50 5.39 4.70
CA PRO A 203 -6.14 6.25 5.69
C PRO A 203 -6.04 7.73 5.34
N GLU A 204 -4.99 8.15 4.63
CA GLU A 204 -4.79 9.53 4.20
C GLU A 204 -5.89 10.04 3.25
N ILE A 205 -6.63 9.13 2.60
CA ILE A 205 -7.78 9.47 1.76
C ILE A 205 -9.09 8.82 2.23
N ASN A 206 -9.13 8.34 3.48
CA ASN A 206 -10.29 7.68 4.08
C ASN A 206 -10.79 6.46 3.26
N LEU A 207 -9.87 5.69 2.69
CA LEU A 207 -10.17 4.43 2.02
C LEU A 207 -9.92 3.27 3.00
N GLY A 208 -10.95 2.45 3.24
CA GLY A 208 -10.84 1.29 4.13
C GLY A 208 -10.04 0.13 3.51
N PRO A 209 -9.78 -0.93 4.28
CA PRO A 209 -9.21 -2.17 3.76
C PRO A 209 -10.09 -2.77 2.66
N TRP A 210 -9.48 -3.53 1.74
CA TRP A 210 -10.17 -4.05 0.57
C TRP A 210 -11.43 -4.87 0.88
N GLU A 211 -11.43 -5.66 1.95
CA GLU A 211 -12.61 -6.46 2.33
C GLU A 211 -13.83 -5.59 2.66
N GLU A 212 -13.60 -4.46 3.33
CA GLU A 212 -14.66 -3.51 3.69
C GLU A 212 -15.10 -2.69 2.48
N GLU A 213 -14.15 -2.18 1.70
CA GLU A 213 -14.43 -1.42 0.48
C GLU A 213 -15.16 -2.26 -0.56
N PHE A 214 -14.74 -3.51 -0.76
CA PHE A 214 -15.41 -4.44 -1.67
C PHE A 214 -16.87 -4.66 -1.27
N LYS A 215 -17.14 -4.85 0.03
CA LYS A 215 -18.51 -4.98 0.53
C LYS A 215 -19.31 -3.69 0.30
N SER A 216 -18.73 -2.53 0.63
CA SER A 216 -19.35 -1.21 0.41
C SER A 216 -19.72 -0.98 -1.06
N ILE A 217 -18.80 -1.28 -1.99
CA ILE A 217 -19.02 -1.19 -3.44
C ILE A 217 -20.14 -2.14 -3.89
N LYS A 218 -20.11 -3.38 -3.41
CA LYS A 218 -21.12 -4.39 -3.75
C LYS A 218 -22.51 -3.99 -3.27
N ASP A 219 -22.62 -3.47 -2.05
CA ASP A 219 -23.87 -2.97 -1.50
C ASP A 219 -24.33 -1.72 -2.27
N GLY A 220 -23.43 -0.79 -2.60
CA GLY A 220 -23.71 0.36 -3.47
C GLY A 220 -24.26 -0.03 -4.84
N SER A 221 -23.63 -1.01 -5.49
CA SER A 221 -24.07 -1.59 -6.77
C SER A 221 -25.51 -2.13 -6.72
N ARG A 222 -25.88 -2.76 -5.60
CA ARG A 222 -27.20 -3.37 -5.38
C ARG A 222 -28.31 -2.38 -5.05
N LYS A 223 -28.00 -1.16 -4.62
CA LYS A 223 -29.00 -0.13 -4.30
C LYS A 223 -29.88 0.21 -5.50
N GLN A 224 -29.36 0.09 -6.72
CA GLN A 224 -30.08 0.46 -7.92
C GLN A 224 -29.83 -0.51 -9.08
N ARG A 225 -30.92 -1.00 -9.67
CA ARG A 225 -30.88 -1.86 -10.88
C ARG A 225 -30.22 -1.11 -12.04
N TRP A 226 -29.48 -1.83 -12.89
CA TRP A 226 -28.76 -1.29 -14.04
C TRP A 226 -29.57 -0.28 -14.87
N ARG A 227 -30.79 -0.65 -15.29
CA ARG A 227 -31.66 0.21 -16.10
C ARG A 227 -32.06 1.55 -15.45
N LYS A 228 -31.95 1.65 -14.12
CA LYS A 228 -32.26 2.87 -13.36
C LYS A 228 -31.02 3.74 -13.07
N LYS A 229 -29.81 3.24 -13.34
CA LYS A 229 -28.55 4.00 -13.19
C LYS A 229 -28.51 5.17 -14.16
N TYR A 230 -27.91 6.27 -13.73
CA TYR A 230 -27.72 7.46 -14.56
C TYR A 230 -26.94 7.06 -15.80
N PRO A 231 -27.43 7.37 -17.01
CA PRO A 231 -26.83 6.92 -18.27
C PRO A 231 -25.65 7.81 -18.66
N TYR A 232 -24.69 7.96 -17.74
CA TYR A 232 -23.52 8.78 -17.96
C TYR A 232 -22.23 8.00 -17.68
N ALA A 233 -21.29 8.10 -18.60
CA ALA A 233 -19.91 7.70 -18.38
C ALA A 233 -19.30 8.62 -17.30
N TYR A 234 -19.17 8.11 -16.08
CA TYR A 234 -18.74 8.87 -14.92
C TYR A 234 -17.26 8.64 -14.61
N TRP A 235 -16.50 9.71 -14.46
CA TRP A 235 -15.13 9.65 -13.97
C TRP A 235 -14.84 10.83 -13.03
N LYS A 236 -14.19 10.54 -11.90
CA LYS A 236 -13.69 11.55 -10.98
C LYS A 236 -12.31 11.12 -10.50
N GLY A 237 -11.28 11.93 -10.78
CA GLY A 237 -9.91 11.52 -10.48
C GLY A 237 -8.90 12.64 -10.60
N ASN A 238 -7.65 12.32 -10.28
CA ASN A 238 -6.53 13.25 -10.42
C ASN A 238 -6.08 13.29 -11.89
N PRO A 239 -6.23 14.43 -12.61
CA PRO A 239 -5.84 14.53 -14.01
C PRO A 239 -4.33 14.72 -14.21
N VAL A 240 -3.62 15.35 -13.26
CA VAL A 240 -2.21 15.78 -13.47
C VAL A 240 -1.20 14.63 -13.43
N VAL A 241 -1.64 13.39 -13.20
CA VAL A 241 -0.78 12.20 -13.14
C VAL A 241 -0.56 11.56 -14.51
N SER A 242 -1.31 11.97 -15.54
CA SER A 242 -1.18 11.45 -16.91
C SER A 242 -1.76 12.44 -17.92
N PRO A 243 -1.06 12.76 -19.03
CA PRO A 243 -1.60 13.61 -20.09
C PRO A 243 -2.94 13.10 -20.64
N ILE A 244 -3.13 11.79 -20.72
CA ILE A 244 -4.39 11.18 -21.19
C ILE A 244 -5.56 11.55 -20.27
N ARG A 245 -5.34 11.63 -18.95
CA ARG A 245 -6.38 12.03 -17.99
C ARG A 245 -6.68 13.53 -18.05
N GLU A 246 -5.69 14.33 -18.44
CA GLU A 246 -5.89 15.76 -18.68
C GLU A 246 -6.75 15.98 -19.92
N THR A 247 -6.42 15.33 -21.04
CA THR A 247 -7.24 15.35 -22.27
C THR A 247 -8.65 14.78 -22.02
N LEU A 248 -8.79 13.76 -21.17
CA LEU A 248 -10.11 13.20 -20.80
C LEU A 248 -11.08 14.26 -20.26
N LEU A 249 -10.58 15.32 -19.60
CA LEU A 249 -11.43 16.41 -19.09
C LEU A 249 -12.17 17.15 -20.21
N GLU A 250 -11.60 17.21 -21.41
CA GLU A 250 -12.20 17.87 -22.58
C GLU A 250 -13.46 17.12 -23.06
N CYS A 251 -13.60 15.84 -22.69
CA CYS A 251 -14.77 15.03 -23.02
C CYS A 251 -15.96 15.24 -22.06
N ASN A 252 -15.87 16.15 -21.09
CA ASN A 252 -16.95 16.39 -20.11
C ASN A 252 -18.17 17.10 -20.73
N ASN A 253 -18.98 16.35 -21.48
CA ASN A 253 -20.19 16.84 -22.12
C ASN A 253 -21.31 15.79 -22.05
N THR A 254 -22.41 16.13 -21.38
CA THR A 254 -23.56 15.24 -21.20
C THR A 254 -24.42 15.09 -22.46
N GLU A 255 -24.44 16.07 -23.35
CA GLU A 255 -25.25 16.04 -24.57
C GLU A 255 -24.53 15.30 -25.70
N GLN A 256 -23.24 15.56 -25.89
CA GLN A 256 -22.45 14.97 -26.98
C GLN A 256 -22.00 13.55 -26.66
N TRP A 257 -21.48 13.33 -25.45
CA TRP A 257 -20.81 12.07 -25.07
C TRP A 257 -21.55 11.30 -23.97
N GLY A 258 -22.55 11.92 -23.34
CA GLY A 258 -23.15 11.38 -22.13
C GLY A 258 -22.12 11.18 -21.03
N ALA A 259 -21.16 12.10 -20.88
CA ALA A 259 -20.05 11.94 -19.94
C ALA A 259 -20.07 12.99 -18.82
N LEU A 260 -19.74 12.54 -17.62
CA LEU A 260 -19.54 13.35 -16.42
C LEU A 260 -18.12 13.12 -15.91
N ILE A 261 -17.20 14.00 -16.29
CA ILE A 261 -15.77 13.85 -16.05
C ILE A 261 -15.31 15.01 -15.19
N MET A 262 -14.83 14.70 -13.98
CA MET A 262 -14.54 15.69 -12.94
C MET A 262 -13.12 15.57 -12.41
N ARG A 263 -12.51 16.72 -12.12
CA ARG A 263 -11.26 16.77 -11.34
C ARG A 263 -11.56 16.43 -9.88
N GLN A 264 -10.75 15.54 -9.32
CA GLN A 264 -10.68 15.28 -7.88
C GLN A 264 -10.03 16.48 -7.18
N ASN A 265 -10.81 17.21 -6.38
CA ASN A 265 -10.29 18.30 -5.54
C ASN A 265 -9.98 17.76 -4.14
N TRP A 266 -8.73 17.35 -3.91
CA TRP A 266 -8.30 16.76 -2.64
C TRP A 266 -8.50 17.67 -1.44
N THR A 267 -8.29 18.98 -1.59
CA THR A 267 -8.50 19.95 -0.51
C THR A 267 -9.96 19.95 -0.06
N GLN A 268 -10.90 20.01 -1.00
CA GLN A 268 -12.32 19.98 -0.68
C GLN A 268 -12.74 18.63 -0.08
N GLU A 269 -12.20 17.52 -0.59
CA GLU A 269 -12.52 16.19 -0.09
C GLU A 269 -12.02 15.96 1.34
N ILE A 270 -10.87 16.53 1.70
CA ILE A 270 -10.42 16.53 3.10
C ILE A 270 -11.42 17.24 4.00
N LEU A 271 -11.91 18.43 3.58
CA LEU A 271 -12.92 19.19 4.33
C LEU A 271 -14.24 18.43 4.47
N ASP A 272 -14.66 17.74 3.41
CA ASP A 272 -15.93 17.00 3.36
C ASP A 272 -15.82 15.57 3.94
N GLY A 273 -14.63 15.15 4.39
CA GLY A 273 -14.37 13.81 4.89
C GLY A 273 -14.53 12.72 3.83
N PHE A 274 -14.17 13.02 2.58
CA PHE A 274 -14.19 12.14 1.41
C PHE A 274 -15.57 11.57 1.05
N LYS A 275 -16.65 12.16 1.57
CA LYS A 275 -18.02 11.68 1.33
C LYS A 275 -18.39 11.66 -0.16
N GLN A 276 -17.85 12.60 -0.93
CA GLN A 276 -18.10 12.75 -2.36
C GLN A 276 -17.16 11.92 -3.24
N SER A 277 -16.26 11.13 -2.64
CA SER A 277 -15.29 10.28 -3.34
C SER A 277 -15.43 8.80 -3.02
N LYS A 278 -16.48 8.41 -2.31
CA LYS A 278 -16.75 7.00 -2.02
C LYS A 278 -16.93 6.19 -3.31
N LEU A 279 -16.18 5.12 -3.47
CA LEU A 279 -16.29 4.24 -4.64
C LEU A 279 -17.70 3.66 -4.80
N SER A 280 -18.40 3.39 -3.68
CA SER A 280 -19.75 2.85 -3.69
C SER A 280 -20.82 3.80 -4.23
N THR A 281 -20.60 5.12 -4.24
CA THR A 281 -21.54 6.09 -4.84
C THR A 281 -21.38 6.19 -6.36
N GLN A 282 -20.19 5.85 -6.88
CA GLN A 282 -19.95 5.77 -8.33
C GLN A 282 -20.80 4.68 -9.00
N CYS A 283 -21.29 3.71 -8.22
CA CYS A 283 -22.21 2.68 -8.68
C CYS A 283 -23.58 3.20 -9.15
N ASN A 284 -23.88 4.50 -8.98
CA ASN A 284 -25.14 5.11 -9.45
C ASN A 284 -25.14 5.38 -10.96
N TYR A 285 -23.99 5.31 -11.62
CA TYR A 285 -23.79 5.61 -13.04
C TYR A 285 -23.59 4.31 -13.85
N ARG A 286 -23.83 4.36 -15.16
CA ARG A 286 -23.67 3.23 -16.09
C ARG A 286 -23.12 3.67 -17.43
#